data_AF-A0A183HEF2-F1
#
_entry.id   AF-A0A183HEF2-F1
#
_cell.length_a   1.000
_cell.length_b   1.000
_cell.length_c   1.000
_cell.angle_alpha   90.00
_cell.angle_beta   90.00
_cell.angle_gamma   90.00
#
_symmetry.space_group_name_H-M   'P 1'
#
loop_
_entity.id
_entity.type
_entity.pdbx_description
1 polymer ?
#
loop_
_entity_poly.entity_id
_entity_poly.type
_entity_poly.pdbx_seq_one_letter_code
_entity_poly.pdbx_strand_id
1 'polypeptide(L)' 'MLKVLILFLAILPYTFGALGGLVGRTQSAGVEGRLTCNGKPLSDVLVKLYDDDRGLF' A
#
# COMPACT_ATOMS: atom_id res chain seq x y z
N MET A 1 -14.61 -1.81 -36.97
CA MET A 1 -15.44 -1.34 -35.85
C MET A 1 -15.51 -2.38 -34.73
N LEU A 2 -16.15 -3.55 -34.93
CA LEU A 2 -16.28 -4.59 -33.89
C LEU A 2 -14.94 -5.13 -33.33
N LYS A 3 -13.94 -5.38 -34.18
CA LYS A 3 -12.61 -5.85 -33.75
C LYS A 3 -11.87 -4.84 -32.87
N VAL A 4 -12.03 -3.55 -33.17
CA VAL A 4 -11.43 -2.46 -32.39
C VAL A 4 -12.12 -2.34 -31.03
N LEU A 5 -13.45 -2.50 -31.00
CA LEU A 5 -14.22 -2.55 -29.76
C LEU A 5 -13.80 -3.72 -28.86
N ILE A 6 -13.63 -4.92 -29.44
CA ILE A 6 -13.16 -6.11 -28.71
C ILE A 6 -11.76 -5.87 -28.14
N LEU A 7 -10.85 -5.27 -28.93
CA LEU A 7 -9.51 -4.96 -28.47
C LEU A 7 -9.52 -3.94 -27.32
N PHE A 8 -10.35 -2.90 -27.40
CA PHE A 8 -10.51 -1.91 -26.33
C PHE A 8 -11.04 -2.54 -25.04
N LEU A 9 -12.09 -3.36 -25.14
CA LEU A 9 -12.68 -4.06 -23.99
C LEU A 9 -11.71 -5.06 -23.36
N ALA A 10 -10.87 -5.71 -24.17
CA ALA A 10 -9.85 -6.62 -23.69
C ALA A 10 -8.74 -5.90 -22.90
N ILE A 11 -8.35 -4.69 -23.30
CA ILE A 11 -7.22 -3.96 -22.69
C ILE A 11 -7.63 -3.13 -21.46
N LEU A 12 -8.87 -2.64 -21.42
CA LEU A 12 -9.40 -1.80 -20.35
C LEU A 12 -9.12 -2.34 -18.92
N PRO A 13 -9.43 -3.60 -18.57
CA PRO A 13 -9.23 -4.11 -17.22
C PRO A 13 -7.75 -4.24 -16.80
N TYR A 14 -6.82 -4.42 -17.76
CA TYR A 14 -5.38 -4.48 -17.46
C TYR A 14 -4.81 -3.11 -17.08
N THR A 15 -5.33 -2.04 -17.66
CA THR A 15 -4.93 -0.66 -17.31
C THR A 15 -5.47 -0.20 -15.95
N PHE A 16 -6.56 -0.82 -15.47
CA PHE A 16 -7.17 -0.52 -14.18
C PHE A 16 -6.33 -0.94 -12.98
N GLY A 17 -5.68 -2.11 -13.06
CA GLY A 17 -4.81 -2.60 -11.99
C GLY A 17 -3.51 -1.79 -11.86
N ALA A 18 -2.98 -1.30 -12.98
CA ALA A 18 -1.73 -0.52 -13.04
C ALA A 18 -1.85 0.90 -12.46
N LEU A 19 -3.08 1.43 -12.34
CA LEU A 19 -3.38 2.75 -11.77
C LEU A 19 -3.98 2.66 -10.35
N GLY A 20 -3.93 1.49 -9.70
CA GLY A 20 -4.45 1.31 -8.34
C GLY A 20 -5.99 1.19 -8.24
N GLY A 21 -6.69 1.01 -9.37
CA GLY A 21 -8.15 1.04 -9.47
C GLY A 21 -8.75 2.44 -9.68
N LEU A 22 -10.07 2.54 -9.85
CA LEU A 22 -10.80 3.83 -10.02
C LEU A 22 -10.70 4.76 -8.79
N VAL A 23 -10.42 4.20 -7.61
CA VAL A 23 -10.34 4.87 -6.32
C VAL A 23 -9.32 4.10 -5.49
N GLY A 24 -8.30 4.78 -4.96
CA GLY A 24 -7.31 4.18 -4.08
C GLY A 24 -7.97 3.36 -2.98
N ARG A 25 -7.44 2.17 -2.69
CA ARG A 25 -7.98 1.30 -1.64
C ARG A 25 -7.32 1.63 -0.31
N THR A 26 -8.07 1.49 0.78
CA THR A 26 -7.49 1.52 2.13
C THR A 26 -6.45 0.39 2.25
N GLN A 27 -5.20 0.77 2.50
CA GLN A 27 -4.11 -0.15 2.82
C GLN A 27 -3.92 -0.19 4.34
N SER A 28 -3.39 -1.31 4.85
CA SER A 28 -3.03 -1.46 6.26
C SER A 28 -1.64 -2.09 6.39
N ALA A 29 -0.90 -1.66 7.39
CA ALA A 29 0.43 -2.17 7.71
C ALA A 29 0.52 -2.50 9.21
N GLY A 30 1.33 -3.49 9.56
CA GLY A 30 1.62 -3.89 10.94
C GLY A 30 3.09 -4.29 11.09
N VAL A 31 3.64 -4.09 12.28
CA VAL A 31 5.03 -4.40 12.61
C VAL A 31 5.12 -5.06 13.98
N GLU A 32 6.04 -6.01 14.13
CA GLU A 32 6.33 -6.69 15.40
C GLU A 32 7.85 -6.64 15.66
N GLY A 33 8.25 -6.48 16.92
CA GLY A 33 9.65 -6.47 17.30
C GLY A 33 9.86 -6.24 18.81
N ARG A 34 11.13 -6.20 19.22
CA ARG A 34 11.54 -5.96 20.62
C ARG A 34 12.49 -4.78 20.69
N LEU A 35 12.13 -3.77 21.49
CA LEU A 35 13.01 -2.64 21.78
C LEU A 35 14.03 -3.01 22.85
N THR A 36 15.29 -2.61 22.64
CA THR A 36 16.36 -2.83 23.61
C THR A 36 17.13 -1.54 23.87
N CYS A 37 17.71 -1.42 25.06
CA CYS A 37 18.66 -0.38 25.44
C CYS A 37 19.87 -1.06 26.09
N ASN A 38 21.06 -0.91 25.49
CA ASN A 38 22.29 -1.56 25.94
C ASN A 38 22.15 -3.08 26.15
N GLY A 39 21.49 -3.76 25.21
CA GLY A 39 21.27 -5.22 25.26
C GLY A 39 20.21 -5.68 26.25
N LYS A 40 19.54 -4.77 26.97
CA LYS A 40 18.42 -5.10 27.88
C LYS A 40 17.09 -4.74 27.25
N PRO A 41 16.00 -5.51 27.49
CA PRO A 41 14.67 -5.14 27.01
C PRO A 41 14.24 -3.77 27.55
N LEU A 42 13.72 -2.92 26.67
CA LEU A 42 13.13 -1.65 27.04
C LEU A 42 11.65 -1.87 27.39
N SER A 43 11.22 -1.43 28.57
CA SER A 43 9.86 -1.58 29.09
C SER A 43 9.18 -0.23 29.29
N ASP A 44 7.85 -0.24 29.34
CA ASP A 44 7.02 0.92 29.69
C ASP A 44 7.26 2.15 28.80
N VAL A 45 7.31 1.92 27.49
CA VAL A 45 7.49 2.97 26.49
C VAL A 45 6.31 3.02 25.52
N LEU A 46 5.92 4.24 25.16
CA LEU A 46 4.93 4.47 24.12
C LEU A 46 5.55 4.23 22.75
N VAL A 47 4.98 3.28 22.00
CA VAL A 47 5.34 3.03 20.60
C VAL A 47 4.22 3.57 19.72
N LYS A 48 4.58 4.40 18.74
CA LYS A 48 3.65 4.89 17.71
C LYS A 48 4.12 4.40 16.35
N LEU A 49 3.26 3.64 15.67
CA LEU A 49 3.42 3.40 14.24
C LEU A 49 2.76 4.59 13.53
N TYR A 50 3.55 5.37 12.81
CA TYR A 50 3.06 6.46 11.98
C TYR A 50 3.49 6.18 10.54
N ASP A 51 2.57 6.44 9.62
CA ASP A 51 2.86 6.45 8.20
C ASP A 51 3.42 7.84 7.86
N ASP A 52 4.64 7.88 7.31
CA ASP A 52 5.30 9.11 6.86
C ASP A 52 5.31 9.17 5.33
N ASP A 53 4.14 8.88 4.75
CA ASP A 53 3.92 9.07 3.32
C ASP A 53 3.54 10.53 3.04
N ARG A 54 4.22 11.13 2.06
CA ARG A 54 3.96 12.50 1.59
C ARG A 54 2.98 12.53 0.41
N GLY A 55 2.46 11.39 -0.01
CA GLY A 55 1.46 11.28 -1.09
C GLY A 55 1.96 11.76 -2.46
N LEU A 56 3.28 11.87 -2.61
CA LEU A 56 3.95 12.13 -3.88
C LEU A 56 4.50 10.79 -4.34
N PHE A 57 3.82 10.23 -5.34
CA PHE A 57 3.98 8.91 -5.99
C PHE A 57 3.06 7.81 -5.44
#